data_AF-A0A9X4ATX3-F1
#
_entry.id   AF-A0A9X4ATX3-F1
#
_cell.length_a   1.000
_cell.length_b   1.000
_cell.length_c   1.000
_cell.angle_alpha   90.00
_cell.angle_beta   90.00
_cell.angle_gamma   90.00
#
_symmetry.space_group_name_H-M   'P 1'
#
loop_
_entity.id
_entity.type
_entity.pdbx_description
1 polymer ?
#
loop_
_entity_poly.entity_id
_entity_poly.type
_entity_poly.pdbx_seq_one_letter_code
_entity_poly.pdbx_strand_id
1 'polypeptide(L)'
;MIDPCAPPETEAVFLYGARRLLMVLHAAGSIVLVGASTHHALTMRHYLRERFIRVATEKTWAKVVAVAYVFTFAVGALLYPTYRYHVRGIYLDRYAPLYAGLFDVKEVYASLTLVVALGLGALAFTLRPSEERWLVRIYAVMSFIVCGVVWLNVTLGILVASVRGIG
;
A
#
# COMPACT_ATOMS: atom_id res chain seq x y z
N MET A 1 22.61 -10.63 -35.76
CA MET A 1 23.67 -11.05 -34.83
C MET A 1 22.97 -11.31 -33.49
N ILE A 2 22.86 -12.56 -33.08
CA ILE A 2 22.21 -12.95 -31.81
C ILE A 2 23.26 -12.75 -30.73
N ASP A 3 22.99 -11.89 -29.75
CA ASP A 3 23.87 -11.69 -28.59
C ASP A 3 23.71 -12.90 -27.66
N PRO A 4 24.74 -13.76 -27.52
CA PRO A 4 24.65 -14.95 -26.66
C PRO A 4 24.59 -14.62 -25.16
N CYS A 5 24.83 -13.37 -24.78
CA CYS A 5 24.73 -12.87 -23.40
C CYS A 5 23.41 -12.15 -23.13
N ALA A 6 22.53 -11.99 -24.14
CA ALA A 6 21.22 -11.42 -23.91
C ALA A 6 20.40 -12.37 -23.01
N PRO A 7 19.83 -11.89 -21.89
CA PRO A 7 18.88 -12.67 -21.13
C PRO A 7 17.76 -13.16 -22.07
N PRO A 8 17.18 -14.36 -21.83
CA PRO A 8 16.01 -14.82 -22.59
C PRO A 8 14.98 -13.69 -22.68
N GLU A 9 14.23 -13.53 -23.78
CA GLU A 9 13.30 -12.39 -23.95
C GLU A 9 12.32 -12.21 -22.77
N THR A 10 12.01 -13.30 -22.06
CA THR A 10 11.20 -13.32 -20.84
C THR A 10 11.89 -12.66 -19.62
N GLU A 11 13.21 -12.59 -19.57
CA GLU A 11 13.98 -12.00 -18.46
C GLU A 11 14.43 -10.56 -18.74
N ALA A 12 14.19 -10.03 -19.94
CA ALA A 12 14.51 -8.66 -20.34
C ALA A 12 13.53 -7.62 -19.75
N VAL A 13 13.05 -7.84 -18.52
CA VAL A 13 12.19 -6.91 -17.79
C VAL A 13 12.99 -6.28 -16.64
N PHE A 14 12.82 -4.96 -16.45
CA PHE A 14 13.51 -4.21 -15.41
C PHE A 14 13.40 -4.90 -14.03
N LEU A 15 14.55 -5.11 -13.38
CA LEU A 15 14.70 -5.77 -12.08
C LEU A 15 14.14 -7.20 -11.97
N TYR A 16 13.95 -7.91 -13.09
CA TYR A 16 13.42 -9.27 -13.09
C TYR A 16 14.20 -10.23 -12.17
N GLY A 17 15.54 -10.13 -12.15
CA GLY A 17 16.39 -10.94 -11.26
C GLY A 17 16.16 -10.67 -9.77
N ALA A 18 15.75 -9.46 -9.40
CA ALA A 18 15.47 -9.07 -8.01
C ALA A 18 14.00 -9.32 -7.60
N ARG A 19 13.13 -9.81 -8.50
CA ARG A 19 11.68 -9.92 -8.28
C ARG A 19 11.30 -10.66 -7.00
N ARG A 20 12.02 -11.73 -6.66
CA ARG A 20 11.74 -12.53 -5.45
C ARG A 20 12.01 -11.74 -4.18
N LEU A 21 13.14 -11.04 -4.13
CA LEU A 21 13.48 -10.17 -3.00
C LEU A 21 12.48 -9.03 -2.89
N LEU A 22 12.18 -8.35 -4.00
CA LEU A 22 11.20 -7.25 -4.03
C LEU A 22 9.81 -7.73 -3.57
N MET A 23 9.38 -8.93 -3.96
CA MET A 23 8.13 -9.53 -3.50
C MET A 23 8.12 -9.75 -1.98
N VAL A 24 9.21 -10.28 -1.42
CA VAL A 24 9.34 -10.47 0.04
C VAL A 24 9.31 -9.12 0.77
N LEU A 25 10.05 -8.13 0.27
CA LEU A 25 10.06 -6.77 0.85
C LEU A 25 8.69 -6.10 0.77
N HIS A 26 7.98 -6.24 -0.35
CA HIS A 26 6.63 -5.71 -0.52
C HIS A 26 5.63 -6.38 0.43
N ALA A 27 5.72 -7.71 0.59
CA ALA A 27 4.88 -8.45 1.52
C ALA A 27 5.16 -8.05 2.98
N ALA A 28 6.43 -7.96 3.37
CA ALA A 28 6.83 -7.50 4.71
C ALA A 28 6.36 -6.05 4.98
N GLY A 29 6.55 -5.15 4.02
CA GLY A 29 6.05 -3.77 4.10
C GLY A 29 4.53 -3.71 4.24
N SER A 30 3.81 -4.54 3.48
CA SER A 30 2.35 -4.65 3.55
C SER A 30 1.87 -5.14 4.92
N ILE A 31 2.55 -6.12 5.53
CA ILE A 31 2.23 -6.60 6.88
C ILE A 31 2.40 -5.48 7.91
N VAL A 32 3.52 -4.76 7.85
CA VAL A 32 3.77 -3.60 8.74
C VAL A 32 2.72 -2.53 8.51
N LEU A 33 2.38 -2.22 7.26
CA LEU A 33 1.40 -1.19 6.91
C LEU A 33 0.01 -1.54 7.43
N VAL A 34 -0.48 -2.76 7.20
CA VAL A 34 -1.77 -3.24 7.72
C VAL A 34 -1.81 -3.16 9.24
N GLY A 35 -0.75 -3.64 9.90
CA GLY A 35 -0.64 -3.58 11.35
C GLY A 35 -0.69 -2.13 11.86
N ALA A 36 0.15 -1.25 11.31
CA ALA A 36 0.23 0.14 11.71
C ALA A 36 -1.06 0.92 11.43
N SER A 37 -1.68 0.74 10.27
CA SER A 37 -2.93 1.44 9.92
C SER A 37 -4.09 0.99 10.80
N THR A 38 -4.14 -0.30 11.13
CA THR A 38 -5.16 -0.84 12.05
C THR A 38 -4.97 -0.27 13.46
N HIS A 39 -3.75 -0.25 13.98
CA HIS A 39 -3.46 0.35 15.29
C HIS A 39 -3.78 1.85 15.29
N HIS A 40 -3.44 2.58 14.22
CA HIS A 40 -3.76 4.00 14.09
C HIS A 40 -5.28 4.23 14.13
N ALA A 41 -6.05 3.53 13.30
CA ALA A 41 -7.51 3.65 13.26
C ALA A 41 -8.17 3.30 14.61
N LEU A 42 -7.68 2.25 15.29
CA LEU A 42 -8.16 1.88 16.63
C LEU A 42 -7.83 2.95 17.69
N THR A 43 -6.69 3.63 17.59
CA THR A 43 -6.40 4.76 18.48
C THR A 43 -7.33 5.95 18.20
N MET A 44 -7.64 6.21 16.92
CA MET A 44 -8.50 7.31 16.46
C MET A 44 -9.96 7.24 16.91
N ARG A 45 -10.47 6.05 17.23
CA ARG A 45 -11.85 5.91 17.74
C ARG A 45 -12.14 6.78 18.98
N HIS A 46 -11.12 7.08 19.78
CA HIS A 46 -11.25 7.91 20.99
C HIS A 46 -11.34 9.40 20.64
N TYR A 47 -10.70 9.83 19.56
CA TYR A 47 -10.77 11.21 19.07
C TYR A 47 -12.17 11.54 18.52
N LEU A 48 -12.88 10.55 17.94
CA LEU A 48 -14.29 10.71 17.58
C LEU A 48 -15.21 10.94 18.79
N ARG A 49 -14.75 10.59 20.00
CA ARG A 49 -15.44 10.85 21.27
C ARG A 49 -14.83 12.03 22.03
N GLU A 50 -14.01 12.85 21.36
CA GLU A 50 -13.31 14.02 21.92
C GLU A 50 -12.40 13.69 23.12
N ARG A 51 -11.85 12.47 23.19
CA ARG A 51 -10.93 12.03 24.26
C ARG A 51 -9.48 11.94 23.75
N PHE A 52 -8.62 12.82 24.24
CA PHE A 52 -7.22 12.97 23.79
C PHE A 52 -6.20 12.35 24.75
N ILE A 53 -6.30 11.04 25.01
CA ILE A 53 -5.59 10.38 26.13
C ILE A 53 -4.16 9.92 25.73
N ARG A 54 -3.88 9.72 24.42
CA ARG A 54 -2.59 9.16 23.93
C ARG A 54 -2.08 9.81 22.64
N VAL A 55 -1.97 11.14 22.65
CA VAL A 55 -1.61 11.92 21.45
C VAL A 55 -0.25 11.55 20.87
N ALA A 56 0.77 11.32 21.70
CA ALA A 56 2.10 10.97 21.22
C ALA A 56 2.11 9.63 20.46
N THR A 57 1.48 8.59 21.02
CA THR A 57 1.38 7.26 20.41
C THR A 57 0.62 7.31 19.09
N GLU A 58 -0.48 8.06 19.05
CA GLU A 58 -1.26 8.27 17.84
C GLU A 58 -0.40 8.88 16.72
N LYS A 59 0.31 9.98 17.02
CA LYS A 59 1.22 10.64 16.07
C LYS A 59 2.34 9.72 15.59
N THR A 60 2.86 8.86 16.46
CA THR A 60 3.85 7.84 16.07
C THR A 60 3.24 6.87 15.05
N TRP A 61 2.03 6.35 15.30
CA TRP A 61 1.37 5.46 14.35
C TRP A 61 1.11 6.13 13.01
N ALA A 62 0.68 7.39 12.98
CA ALA A 62 0.48 8.13 11.73
C ALA A 62 1.77 8.24 10.89
N LYS A 63 2.91 8.53 11.54
CA LYS A 63 4.22 8.58 10.88
C LYS A 63 4.65 7.21 10.37
N VAL A 64 4.48 6.17 11.18
CA VAL A 64 4.78 4.79 10.77
C VAL A 64 3.93 4.37 9.58
N VAL A 65 2.63 4.69 9.58
CA VAL A 65 1.74 4.45 8.45
C VAL A 65 2.25 5.16 7.20
N ALA A 66 2.57 6.46 7.28
CA ALA A 66 3.05 7.22 6.12
C ALA A 66 4.33 6.61 5.53
N VAL A 67 5.32 6.30 6.37
CA VAL A 67 6.60 5.70 5.93
C VAL A 67 6.39 4.30 5.36
N ALA A 68 5.64 3.44 6.05
CA ALA A 68 5.35 2.08 5.59
C ALA A 68 4.56 2.09 4.27
N TYR A 69 3.65 3.05 4.09
CA TYR A 69 2.88 3.22 2.87
C TYR A 69 3.77 3.59 1.71
N VAL A 70 4.60 4.63 1.86
CA VAL A 70 5.56 5.07 0.83
C VAL A 70 6.50 3.94 0.44
N PHE A 71 7.08 3.24 1.43
CA PHE A 71 7.95 2.10 1.19
C PHE A 71 7.23 1.00 0.40
N THR A 72 6.07 0.56 0.88
CA THR A 72 5.31 -0.54 0.24
C THR A 72 4.88 -0.17 -1.17
N PHE A 73 4.43 1.06 -1.39
CA PHE A 73 4.05 1.59 -2.70
C PHE A 73 5.25 1.64 -3.64
N ALA A 74 6.40 2.16 -3.18
CA ALA A 74 7.62 2.25 -3.98
C ALA A 74 8.12 0.86 -4.41
N VAL A 75 8.18 -0.11 -3.50
CA VAL A 75 8.57 -1.48 -3.83
C VAL A 75 7.55 -2.13 -4.79
N GLY A 76 6.25 -1.85 -4.61
CA GLY A 76 5.20 -2.28 -5.54
C GLY A 76 5.37 -1.70 -6.95
N ALA A 77 5.73 -0.41 -7.05
CA ALA A 77 6.04 0.25 -8.31
C ALA A 77 7.28 -0.35 -8.99
N LEU A 78 8.31 -0.75 -8.22
CA LEU A 78 9.48 -1.44 -8.77
C LEU A 78 9.14 -2.85 -9.28
N LEU A 79 8.18 -3.54 -8.67
CA LEU A 79 7.66 -4.83 -9.13
C LEU A 79 6.73 -4.71 -10.36
N TYR A 80 6.14 -3.53 -10.57
CA TYR A 80 5.07 -3.32 -11.54
C TYR A 80 5.44 -3.75 -12.97
N PRO A 81 6.63 -3.48 -13.53
CA PRO A 81 6.98 -3.93 -14.88
C PRO A 81 6.95 -5.46 -15.00
N THR A 82 7.49 -6.16 -14.00
CA THR A 82 7.49 -7.64 -13.97
C THR A 82 6.06 -8.17 -13.89
N TYR A 83 5.23 -7.60 -13.02
CA TYR A 83 3.81 -7.95 -12.92
C TYR A 83 3.06 -7.71 -14.24
N ARG A 84 3.21 -6.51 -14.83
CA ARG A 84 2.46 -6.07 -16.00
C ARG A 84 2.69 -6.97 -17.20
N TYR A 85 3.92 -7.43 -17.38
CA TYR A 85 4.29 -8.34 -18.45
C TYR A 85 3.91 -9.79 -18.11
N HIS A 86 4.46 -10.36 -17.03
CA HIS A 86 4.41 -11.81 -16.76
C HIS A 86 3.09 -12.31 -16.21
N VAL A 87 2.41 -11.48 -15.43
CA VAL A 87 1.18 -11.87 -14.75
C VAL A 87 0.00 -11.34 -15.52
N ARG A 88 -0.04 -10.03 -15.75
CA ARG A 88 -1.18 -9.40 -16.41
C ARG A 88 -1.25 -9.71 -17.90
N GLY A 89 -0.22 -9.33 -18.66
CA GLY A 89 -0.23 -9.45 -20.13
C GLY A 89 -0.27 -10.90 -20.62
N ILE A 90 0.59 -11.77 -20.07
CA ILE A 90 0.68 -13.17 -20.51
C ILE A 90 -0.52 -14.01 -20.03
N TYR A 91 -1.07 -13.71 -18.85
CA TYR A 91 -2.06 -14.59 -18.21
C TYR A 91 -3.40 -13.92 -17.90
N LEU A 92 -3.45 -12.93 -17.01
CA LEU A 92 -4.72 -12.43 -16.48
C LEU A 92 -5.62 -11.82 -17.56
N ASP A 93 -5.07 -11.02 -18.48
CA ASP A 93 -5.86 -10.37 -19.53
C ASP A 93 -6.53 -11.40 -20.46
N ARG A 94 -5.94 -12.60 -20.61
CA ARG A 94 -6.46 -13.68 -21.48
C ARG A 94 -7.35 -14.70 -20.75
N TYR A 95 -6.98 -15.09 -19.54
CA TYR A 95 -7.58 -16.24 -18.84
C TYR A 95 -8.38 -15.85 -17.59
N ALA A 96 -8.16 -14.65 -17.04
CA ALA A 96 -8.73 -14.23 -15.77
C ALA A 96 -9.01 -12.70 -15.71
N PRO A 97 -9.76 -12.13 -16.68
CA PRO A 97 -9.88 -10.67 -16.84
C PRO A 97 -10.53 -9.98 -15.64
N LEU A 98 -11.39 -10.69 -14.89
CA LEU A 98 -11.94 -10.19 -13.63
C LEU A 98 -10.84 -9.81 -12.63
N TYR A 99 -9.81 -10.65 -12.51
CA TYR A 99 -8.71 -10.42 -11.57
C TYR A 99 -7.78 -9.30 -12.05
N ALA A 100 -7.65 -9.10 -13.36
CA ALA A 100 -6.99 -7.90 -13.91
C ALA A 100 -7.76 -6.62 -13.53
N GLY A 101 -9.09 -6.62 -13.63
CA GLY A 101 -9.93 -5.50 -13.20
C GLY A 101 -9.85 -5.22 -11.71
N LEU A 102 -9.86 -6.26 -10.86
CA LEU A 102 -9.65 -6.10 -9.41
C LEU A 102 -8.28 -5.49 -9.09
N PHE A 103 -7.25 -5.85 -9.86
CA PHE A 103 -5.95 -5.24 -9.73
C PHE A 103 -5.97 -3.75 -10.13
N ASP A 104 -6.64 -3.38 -11.21
CA ASP A 104 -6.76 -1.96 -11.61
C ASP A 104 -7.45 -1.13 -10.52
N VAL A 105 -8.54 -1.65 -9.94
CA VAL A 105 -9.26 -1.01 -8.84
C VAL A 105 -8.31 -0.78 -7.65
N LYS A 106 -7.56 -1.80 -7.22
CA LYS A 106 -6.65 -1.65 -6.08
C LYS A 106 -5.55 -0.62 -6.38
N GLU A 107 -5.04 -0.55 -7.61
CA GLU A 107 -3.98 0.42 -7.97
C GLU A 107 -4.46 1.88 -7.89
N VAL A 108 -5.68 2.14 -8.35
CA VAL A 108 -6.28 3.48 -8.24
C VAL A 108 -6.44 3.86 -6.77
N TYR A 109 -7.03 2.99 -5.97
CA TYR A 109 -7.21 3.25 -4.54
C TYR A 109 -5.88 3.37 -3.79
N ALA A 110 -4.88 2.54 -4.13
CA ALA A 110 -3.54 2.63 -3.56
C ALA A 110 -2.88 3.98 -3.84
N SER A 111 -3.02 4.49 -5.07
CA SER A 111 -2.43 5.77 -5.49
C SER A 111 -3.14 6.97 -4.84
N LEU A 112 -4.47 6.97 -4.79
CA LEU A 112 -5.23 8.02 -4.11
C LEU A 112 -4.94 8.05 -2.60
N THR A 113 -4.88 6.88 -1.99
CA THR A 113 -4.66 6.76 -0.54
C THR A 113 -3.22 7.09 -0.14
N LEU A 114 -2.24 7.00 -1.05
CA LEU A 114 -0.89 7.50 -0.81
C LEU A 114 -0.92 8.99 -0.42
N VAL A 115 -1.69 9.81 -1.14
CA VAL A 115 -1.82 11.24 -0.85
C VAL A 115 -2.43 11.45 0.54
N VAL A 116 -3.45 10.67 0.89
CA VAL A 116 -4.10 10.72 2.21
C VAL A 116 -3.14 10.29 3.33
N ALA A 117 -2.36 9.23 3.12
CA ALA A 117 -1.37 8.74 4.08
C ALA A 117 -0.23 9.73 4.31
N LEU A 118 0.24 10.40 3.25
CA LEU A 118 1.20 11.50 3.37
C LEU A 118 0.60 12.69 4.12
N GLY A 119 -0.65 13.05 3.83
CA GLY A 119 -1.38 14.08 4.57
C GLY A 119 -1.51 13.75 6.07
N LEU A 120 -1.81 12.49 6.42
CA LEU A 120 -1.80 12.02 7.81
C LEU A 120 -0.42 12.20 8.44
N GLY A 121 0.64 11.74 7.76
CA GLY A 121 2.01 11.86 8.24
C GLY A 121 2.41 13.32 8.48
N ALA A 122 2.06 14.22 7.56
CA ALA A 122 2.33 15.66 7.67
C ALA A 122 1.57 16.30 8.84
N LEU A 123 0.25 16.04 8.94
CA LEU A 123 -0.58 16.55 10.03
C LEU A 123 -0.11 16.04 11.40
N ALA A 124 0.47 14.84 11.49
CA ALA A 124 1.01 14.33 12.75
C ALA A 124 2.12 15.22 13.35
N PHE A 125 2.83 16.01 12.54
CA PHE A 125 3.85 16.93 13.02
C PHE A 125 3.27 18.23 13.59
N THR A 126 2.14 18.71 13.04
CA THR A 126 1.62 20.06 13.35
C THR A 126 0.34 20.06 14.18
N LEU A 127 -0.54 19.06 14.01
CA LEU A 127 -1.88 19.02 14.62
C LEU A 127 -1.82 19.05 16.15
N ARG A 128 -2.63 19.93 16.76
CA ARG A 128 -2.85 19.99 18.21
C ARG A 128 -4.31 19.63 18.53
N PRO A 129 -4.59 18.38 18.95
CA PRO A 129 -5.96 17.89 19.04
C PRO A 129 -6.88 18.68 19.99
N SER A 130 -6.33 19.28 21.05
CA SER A 130 -7.09 20.10 22.01
C SER A 130 -7.50 21.47 21.47
N GLU A 131 -6.74 22.02 20.52
CA GLU A 131 -6.94 23.36 19.95
C GLU A 131 -7.80 23.31 18.67
N GLU A 132 -7.70 22.23 17.89
CA GLU A 132 -8.25 22.15 16.53
C GLU A 132 -9.29 21.02 16.35
N ARG A 133 -10.38 21.06 17.13
CA ARG A 133 -11.37 19.95 17.21
C ARG A 133 -11.98 19.52 15.86
N TRP A 134 -12.14 20.45 14.92
CA TRP A 134 -12.68 20.13 13.59
C TRP A 134 -11.68 19.27 12.78
N LEU A 135 -10.40 19.64 12.82
CA LEU A 135 -9.32 19.00 12.08
C LEU A 135 -9.05 17.59 12.62
N VAL A 136 -9.25 17.39 13.93
CA VAL A 136 -9.23 16.06 14.56
C VAL A 136 -10.22 15.09 13.90
N ARG A 137 -11.44 15.53 13.59
CA ARG A 137 -12.46 14.66 12.96
C ARG A 137 -12.02 14.26 11.56
N ILE A 138 -11.50 15.19 10.78
CA ILE A 138 -10.95 14.92 9.44
C ILE A 138 -9.78 13.95 9.53
N TYR A 139 -8.85 14.21 10.44
CA TYR A 139 -7.69 13.38 10.66
C TYR A 139 -8.06 11.95 11.09
N ALA A 140 -9.08 11.78 11.93
CA ALA A 140 -9.64 10.48 12.26
C ALA A 140 -10.28 9.79 11.05
N VAL A 141 -11.09 10.50 10.25
CA VAL A 141 -11.70 9.97 9.03
C VAL A 141 -10.63 9.53 8.02
N MET A 142 -9.59 10.33 7.82
CA MET A 142 -8.43 9.97 6.98
C MET A 142 -7.79 8.67 7.44
N SER A 143 -7.61 8.49 8.75
CA SER A 143 -7.06 7.25 9.33
C SER A 143 -7.93 6.02 9.01
N PHE A 144 -9.26 6.14 9.14
CA PHE A 144 -10.18 5.07 8.78
C PHE A 144 -10.19 4.77 7.28
N ILE A 145 -10.14 5.80 6.42
CA ILE A 145 -10.04 5.64 4.97
C ILE A 145 -8.76 4.89 4.60
N VAL A 146 -7.61 5.32 5.13
CA VAL A 146 -6.31 4.67 4.88
C VAL A 146 -6.36 3.22 5.34
N CYS A 147 -6.85 2.96 6.55
CA CYS A 147 -6.98 1.59 7.07
C CYS A 147 -7.89 0.72 6.18
N GLY A 148 -9.06 1.23 5.80
CA GLY A 148 -10.01 0.50 4.95
C GLY A 148 -9.41 0.17 3.57
N VAL A 149 -8.76 1.13 2.93
CA VAL A 149 -8.12 0.93 1.62
C VAL A 149 -6.90 0.01 1.72
N VAL A 150 -6.09 0.10 2.78
CA VAL A 150 -4.97 -0.83 3.00
C VAL A 150 -5.48 -2.28 3.11
N TRP A 151 -6.55 -2.52 3.87
CA TRP A 151 -7.17 -3.84 3.96
C TRP A 151 -7.75 -4.31 2.63
N LEU A 152 -8.41 -3.42 1.88
CA LEU A 152 -8.89 -3.72 0.52
C LEU A 152 -7.73 -4.15 -0.37
N ASN A 153 -6.65 -3.36 -0.42
CA ASN A 153 -5.49 -3.61 -1.26
C ASN A 153 -4.79 -4.93 -0.94
N VAL A 154 -4.63 -5.27 0.33
CA VAL A 154 -4.03 -6.56 0.74
C VAL A 154 -4.95 -7.73 0.37
N THR A 155 -6.25 -7.60 0.61
CA THR A 155 -7.22 -8.65 0.27
C THR A 155 -7.25 -8.92 -1.23
N LEU A 156 -7.34 -7.86 -2.05
CA LEU A 156 -7.29 -7.98 -3.51
C LEU A 156 -5.92 -8.47 -3.99
N GLY A 157 -4.83 -8.05 -3.36
CA GLY A 157 -3.49 -8.52 -3.67
C GLY A 157 -3.32 -10.03 -3.45
N ILE A 158 -3.81 -10.56 -2.32
CA ILE A 158 -3.81 -11.99 -2.01
C ILE A 158 -4.68 -12.76 -3.01
N LEU A 159 -5.86 -12.23 -3.33
CA LEU A 159 -6.79 -12.85 -4.28
C LEU A 159 -6.22 -12.92 -5.70
N VAL A 160 -5.54 -11.87 -6.17
CA VAL A 160 -4.86 -11.88 -7.48
C VAL A 160 -3.67 -12.85 -7.45
N ALA A 161 -2.87 -12.83 -6.38
CA ALA A 161 -1.71 -13.69 -6.25
C ALA A 161 -2.05 -15.19 -6.16
N SER A 162 -3.23 -15.55 -5.60
CA SER A 162 -3.69 -16.94 -5.54
C SER A 162 -4.07 -17.52 -6.91
N VAL A 163 -4.44 -16.65 -7.87
CA VAL A 163 -4.66 -17.05 -9.27
C VAL A 163 -3.35 -17.08 -10.04
N ARG A 164 -2.56 -16.01 -9.95
CA ARG A 164 -1.26 -15.92 -10.61
C ARG A 164 -0.34 -14.94 -9.88
N GLY A 165 0.74 -15.46 -9.30
CA GLY A 165 1.81 -14.67 -8.70
C GLY A 165 2.99 -14.43 -9.65
N ILE A 166 3.92 -13.56 -9.22
CA ILE A 166 5.20 -13.27 -9.90
C ILE A 166 6.28 -14.36 -9.60
N GLY A 167 6.02 -15.21 -8.59
CA GLY A 167 6.94 -16.19 -8.03
C GLY A 167 7.07 -17.48 -8.81
#